data_AF-A0A7V8BUA3-F1
#
_entry.id   AF-A0A7V8BUA3-F1
#
_cell.length_a   1.000
_cell.length_b   1.000
_cell.length_c   1.000
_cell.angle_alpha   90.00
_cell.angle_beta   90.00
_cell.angle_gamma   90.00
#
_symmetry.space_group_name_H-M   'P 1'
#
loop_
_entity.id
_entity.type
_entity.pdbx_description
1 polymer ?
#
loop_
_entity_poly.entity_id
_entity_poly.type
_entity_poly.pdbx_seq_one_letter_code
_entity_poly.pdbx_strand_id
1 'polypeptide(L)' 'MRDENPPDPPPVLYSPPAPEAVDAFARQVCQRLGTDYMEHEIVDGFSAFIKVVANIQTKHLNKQGKSSESS' A
#
# COMPACT_ATOMS: atom_id res chain seq x y z
N MET A 1 23.12 27.73 -28.42
CA MET A 1 22.29 27.56 -27.22
C MET A 1 21.91 26.11 -27.17
N ARG A 2 22.51 25.32 -26.27
CA ARG A 2 22.20 23.89 -26.13
C ARG A 2 21.19 23.75 -24.99
N ASP A 3 20.08 23.09 -25.31
CA ASP A 3 19.07 22.56 -24.39
C ASP A 3 19.70 22.01 -23.11
N GLU A 4 19.39 22.66 -21.99
CA GLU A 4 19.52 22.05 -20.68
C GLU A 4 18.24 21.24 -20.46
N ASN A 5 18.33 19.93 -20.56
CA ASN A 5 17.21 19.04 -20.24
C ASN A 5 16.97 19.15 -18.72
N PRO A 6 15.73 19.36 -18.24
CA PRO A 6 15.47 19.51 -16.81
C PRO A 6 15.92 18.26 -16.05
N PRO A 7 16.43 18.42 -14.80
CA PRO A 7 16.88 17.30 -13.99
C PRO A 7 15.72 16.33 -13.72
N ASP A 8 16.01 15.03 -13.73
CA ASP A 8 15.02 13.99 -13.45
C ASP A 8 14.38 14.19 -12.06
N PRO A 9 13.07 13.90 -11.92
CA PRO A 9 12.40 14.00 -10.63
C PRO A 9 12.97 12.97 -9.63
N PRO A 10 12.99 13.29 -8.32
CA PRO A 10 13.53 12.40 -7.32
C PRO A 10 12.74 11.08 -7.25
N PRO A 11 13.39 9.96 -6.85
CA PRO A 11 12.74 8.66 -6.79
C PRO A 11 11.57 8.67 -5.81
N VAL A 12 10.40 8.20 -6.27
CA VAL A 12 9.18 8.11 -5.46
C VAL A 12 9.33 6.99 -4.43
N LEU A 13 9.33 7.34 -3.15
CA LEU A 13 9.30 6.39 -2.04
C LEU A 13 7.87 6.13 -1.59
N TYR A 14 7.40 4.91 -1.80
CA TYR A 14 6.11 4.46 -1.31
C TYR A 14 6.24 4.03 0.15
N SER A 15 5.24 4.38 0.96
CA SER A 15 5.10 3.93 2.34
C SER A 15 3.82 3.10 2.48
N PRO A 16 3.81 2.06 3.33
CA PRO A 16 2.58 1.31 3.59
C PRO A 16 1.57 2.22 4.33
N PRO A 17 0.26 1.99 4.18
CA PRO A 17 -0.75 2.68 4.97
C PRO A 17 -0.56 2.45 6.47
N ALA A 18 -1.00 3.41 7.29
CA ALA A 18 -1.01 3.26 8.74
C ALA A 18 -1.85 2.04 9.16
N PRO A 19 -1.42 1.24 10.16
CA PRO A 19 -2.16 0.05 10.60
C PRO A 19 -3.62 0.33 10.94
N GLU A 20 -3.89 1.46 11.58
CA GLU A 20 -5.22 1.89 12.02
C GLU A 20 -6.13 2.21 10.82
N ALA A 21 -5.55 2.72 9.72
CA ALA A 21 -6.28 2.97 8.49
C ALA A 21 -6.69 1.65 7.82
N VAL A 22 -5.84 0.62 7.89
CA VAL A 22 -6.16 -0.73 7.40
C VAL A 22 -7.24 -1.38 8.26
N ASP A 23 -7.17 -1.22 9.59
CA ASP A 23 -8.19 -1.72 10.52
C ASP A 23 -9.55 -1.06 10.26
N ALA A 24 -9.58 0.26 10.04
CA ALA A 24 -10.79 0.99 9.70
C ALA A 24 -11.37 0.54 8.35
N PHE A 25 -10.51 0.33 7.35
CA PHE A 25 -10.93 -0.19 6.05
C PHE A 25 -11.53 -1.61 6.16
N ALA A 26 -10.87 -2.50 6.91
CA ALA A 26 -11.36 -3.85 7.14
C ALA A 26 -12.77 -3.84 7.75
N ARG A 27 -12.99 -3.01 8.78
CA ARG A 27 -14.31 -2.82 9.39
C ARG A 27 -15.35 -2.32 8.38
N GLN A 28 -15.02 -1.32 7.56
CA GLN A 28 -15.95 -0.79 6.56
C GLN A 28 -16.34 -1.82 5.49
N VAL A 29 -15.38 -2.63 5.03
CA VAL A 29 -15.64 -3.69 4.05
C VAL A 29 -16.58 -4.73 4.66
N CYS A 30 -16.24 -5.25 5.84
CA CYS A 30 -17.06 -6.25 6.51
C CYS A 30 -18.47 -5.70 6.82
N GLN A 31 -18.61 -4.42 7.19
CA GLN A 31 -19.91 -3.80 7.47
C GLN A 31 -20.82 -3.80 6.24
N ARG A 32 -20.23 -3.62 5.05
CA ARG A 32 -20.97 -3.65 3.78
C ARG A 32 -21.35 -5.05 3.34
N LEU A 33 -20.64 -6.08 3.82
CA LEU A 33 -20.89 -7.48 3.47
C LEU A 33 -22.02 -8.13 4.30
N GLY A 34 -22.43 -7.49 5.40
CA GLY A 34 -23.55 -7.94 6.24
C GLY A 34 -23.13 -8.31 7.67
N THR A 35 -24.08 -8.82 8.44
CA THR A 35 -23.93 -9.05 9.89
C THR A 35 -22.96 -10.18 10.24
N ASP A 36 -22.88 -11.22 9.41
CA ASP A 36 -22.12 -12.44 9.72
C ASP A 36 -20.60 -12.23 9.57
N TYR A 37 -20.18 -11.23 8.81
CA TYR A 37 -18.75 -10.89 8.61
C TYR A 37 -18.20 -9.91 9.65
N MET A 38 -19.03 -9.46 10.61
CA MET A 38 -18.61 -8.59 11.72
C MET A 38 -17.99 -9.34 12.89
N GLU A 39 -17.89 -10.66 12.82
CA GLU A 39 -17.16 -11.44 13.81
C GLU A 39 -15.72 -10.94 13.93
N HIS A 40 -15.27 -10.76 15.17
CA HIS A 40 -13.99 -10.14 15.47
C HIS A 40 -12.83 -10.88 14.77
N GLU A 41 -12.91 -12.21 14.72
CA GLU A 41 -11.91 -13.07 14.06
C GLU A 41 -11.84 -12.82 12.53
N ILE A 42 -12.98 -12.58 11.89
CA ILE A 42 -13.05 -12.31 10.45
C ILE A 42 -12.45 -10.95 10.13
N VAL A 43 -12.82 -9.91 10.90
CA VAL A 43 -12.32 -8.55 10.71
C VAL A 43 -10.82 -8.48 10.97
N ASP A 44 -10.34 -9.10 12.04
CA ASP A 44 -8.93 -9.13 12.40
C ASP A 44 -8.12 -9.92 11.37
N GLY A 45 -8.61 -11.10 10.95
CA GLY A 45 -7.99 -11.91 9.92
C GLY A 45 -7.88 -11.15 8.59
N PHE A 46 -8.94 -10.46 8.19
CA PHE A 46 -8.93 -9.64 6.98
C PHE A 46 -7.99 -8.44 7.09
N SER A 47 -7.98 -7.73 8.22
CA SER A 47 -7.05 -6.62 8.44
C SER A 47 -5.58 -7.09 8.38
N ALA A 48 -5.26 -8.19 9.07
CA ALA A 48 -3.93 -8.78 9.07
C ALA A 48 -3.49 -9.15 7.64
N PHE A 49 -4.39 -9.74 6.85
CA PHE A 49 -4.13 -10.04 5.44
C PHE A 49 -3.81 -8.79 4.63
N ILE A 50 -4.61 -7.71 4.75
CA ILE A 50 -4.38 -6.47 4.01
C ILE A 50 -3.06 -5.80 4.43
N LYS A 51 -2.70 -5.83 5.73
CA LYS A 51 -1.39 -5.33 6.21
C LYS A 51 -0.23 -6.04 5.53
N VAL A 52 -0.32 -7.35 5.32
CA VAL A 52 0.72 -8.13 4.60
C VAL A 52 0.78 -7.72 3.13
N VAL A 53 -0.37 -7.68 2.45
CA VAL A 53 -0.45 -7.30 1.02
C VAL A 53 0.11 -5.90 0.79
N ALA A 54 -0.27 -4.92 1.62
CA ALA A 54 0.20 -3.55 1.52
C ALA A 54 1.73 -3.48 1.65
N ASN A 55 2.31 -4.19 2.62
CA ASN A 55 3.76 -4.23 2.80
C ASN A 55 4.50 -4.86 1.61
N ILE A 56 3.95 -5.93 1.02
CA ILE A 56 4.54 -6.56 -0.17
C ILE A 56 4.52 -5.59 -1.35
N GLN A 57 3.39 -4.92 -1.58
CA GLN A 57 3.23 -3.97 -2.67
C GLN A 57 4.16 -2.77 -2.52
N THR A 58 4.24 -2.19 -1.32
CA THR A 58 5.16 -1.08 -1.04
C THR A 58 6.62 -1.50 -1.32
N LYS A 59 7.04 -2.69 -0.87
CA LYS A 59 8.39 -3.20 -1.15
C LYS A 59 8.63 -3.40 -2.64
N HIS A 60 7.62 -3.86 -3.39
CA HIS A 60 7.73 -4.07 -4.83
C HIS A 60 7.88 -2.75 -5.59
N LEU A 61 7.01 -1.77 -5.31
CA LEU A 61 7.06 -0.44 -5.92
C LEU A 61 8.39 0.27 -5.64
N ASN A 62 8.87 0.18 -4.39
CA ASN A 62 10.17 0.73 -4.00
C ASN A 62 11.37 0.00 -4.63
N LYS A 63 11.20 -1.25 -5.08
CA LYS A 63 12.23 -1.97 -5.84
C LYS A 63 12.22 -1.56 -7.31
N GLN A 64 11.04 -1.41 -7.92
CA GLN A 64 10.93 -0.96 -9.32
C GLN A 64 11.48 0.45 -9.53
N GLY A 65 11.22 1.38 -8.59
CA GLY A 65 11.78 2.73 -8.65
C GLY A 65 13.30 2.80 -8.55
N LYS A 66 13.97 1.73 -8.09
CA LYS A 66 15.44 1.62 -8.05
C LYS A 66 16.02 1.03 -9.34
N SER A 67 15.23 0.26 -10.09
CA SER A 67 15.68 -0.37 -11.34
C SER A 67 15.78 0.61 -12.51
N SER A 68 15.04 1.72 -12.46
CA SER A 68 15.04 2.78 -13.48
C SER A 68 16.24 3.75 -13.38
N GLU A 69 17.06 3.66 -12.33
CA GLU A 69 18.22 4.54 -12.09
C GLU A 69 19.56 3.86 -12.43
N SER A 70 19.54 2.73 -13.14
CA SER A 70 20.74 1.97 -13.52
C SER A 70 20.61 1.35 -14.92
N SER A 71 20.37 2.17 -15.93
CA SER A 71 20.52 1.79 -17.34
C SER A 71 21.02 2.97 -18.16
#